data_AF-A0A7S1CHC1-F1
#
_entry.id   AF-A0A7S1CHC1-F1
#
_cell.length_a   1.000
_cell.length_b   1.000
_cell.length_c   1.000
_cell.angle_alpha   90.00
_cell.angle_beta   90.00
_cell.angle_gamma   90.00
#
_symmetry.space_group_name_H-M   'P 1'
#
loop_
_entity.id
_entity.type
_entity.pdbx_description
1 polymer ?
#
loop_
_entity_poly.entity_id
_entity_poly.type
_entity_poly.pdbx_seq_one_letter_code
_entity_poly.pdbx_strand_id
1 'polypeptide(L)'
;GGDGGDGGAGEIDWSAMLSVEGGGGADGGEAAAGGGGDDAAIDWGLDLGDAGAGAGAAGGAGAAEAAEVDIDWGALDGGGDAAGGGDESKEPDSAAALLETAATRAALLDDLLELRAFLRQRALDLADTSNLALQDQWADAPTSVQKQSLEAVEAAAAAVDRAATSVSSPRLFQLVMIKAGGRYLDRLAASFSTRKAQVAKLRARVTDLGGHAVETRAAMAKALERQRELVDVTKALKAGVEAELAKLYASRNIRPVIVGAINTL
;
A
#
# COMPACT_ATOMS: atom_id res chain seq x y z
N GLY A 1 87.03 -11.53 0.45
CA GLY A 1 86.69 -11.39 1.87
C GLY A 1 85.44 -10.56 1.96
N GLY A 2 84.45 -11.05 2.72
CA GLY A 2 83.12 -10.47 3.01
C GLY A 2 82.19 -10.45 1.80
N ASP A 3 81.13 -11.26 1.66
CA ASP A 3 80.13 -11.78 2.60
C ASP A 3 79.41 -10.73 3.45
N GLY A 4 78.08 -10.79 3.43
CA GLY A 4 77.17 -9.89 4.12
C GLY A 4 75.86 -9.69 3.35
N GLY A 5 74.99 -10.70 3.39
CA GLY A 5 73.59 -10.57 2.99
C GLY A 5 72.71 -10.00 4.10
N ASP A 6 71.59 -9.40 3.70
CA ASP A 6 70.32 -9.30 4.41
C ASP A 6 69.29 -8.81 3.36
N GLY A 7 68.13 -9.40 3.09
CA GLY A 7 67.21 -10.02 4.03
C GLY A 7 66.19 -9.00 4.52
N GLY A 8 65.42 -8.38 3.62
CA GLY A 8 64.40 -7.40 4.01
C GLY A 8 63.26 -7.36 3.02
N ALA A 9 62.09 -7.86 3.44
CA ALA A 9 60.83 -7.78 2.73
C ALA A 9 60.56 -6.35 2.26
N GLY A 10 60.10 -6.18 1.03
CA GLY A 10 59.52 -4.92 0.58
C GLY A 10 58.25 -4.64 1.36
N GLU A 11 58.39 -4.01 2.52
CA GLU A 11 57.30 -3.30 3.17
C GLU A 11 56.79 -2.25 2.19
N ILE A 12 55.52 -2.36 1.82
CA ILE A 12 54.84 -1.32 1.06
C ILE A 12 54.77 -0.11 1.99
N ASP A 13 55.53 0.93 1.65
CA ASP A 13 55.52 2.20 2.33
C ASP A 13 54.20 2.94 2.04
N TRP A 14 53.22 2.71 2.91
CA TRP A 14 51.92 3.39 2.88
C TRP A 14 52.01 4.88 3.25
N SER A 15 53.16 5.36 3.73
CA SER A 15 53.37 6.77 4.13
C SER A 15 53.33 7.73 2.94
N ALA A 16 53.69 7.25 1.74
CA ALA A 16 53.61 8.03 0.51
C ALA A 16 52.17 8.24 0.01
N MET A 17 51.20 7.44 0.49
CA MET A 17 49.78 7.57 0.11
C MET A 17 48.97 8.44 1.09
N LEU A 18 49.52 8.77 2.26
CA LEU A 18 48.86 9.59 3.29
C LEU A 18 49.38 11.02 3.40
N SER A 19 50.45 11.39 2.69
CA SER A 19 50.87 12.80 2.59
C SER A 19 50.11 13.50 1.47
N VAL A 20 48.82 13.77 1.69
CA VAL A 20 48.15 14.85 0.98
C VAL A 20 48.57 16.15 1.65
N GLU A 21 49.45 16.90 1.00
CA GLU A 21 49.78 18.27 1.39
C GLU A 21 48.51 19.11 1.32
N GLY A 22 47.93 19.38 2.48
CA GLY A 22 47.01 20.50 2.67
C GLY A 22 47.80 21.80 2.65
N GLY A 23 47.69 22.52 1.53
CA GLY A 23 48.31 23.83 1.31
C GLY A 23 47.40 24.80 0.52
N GLY A 24 46.20 25.07 1.05
CA GLY A 24 45.55 26.39 0.97
C GLY A 24 44.77 26.80 -0.28
N GLY A 25 43.43 26.79 -0.20
CA GLY A 25 42.59 27.71 -0.97
C GLY A 25 41.12 27.32 -1.18
N ALA A 26 40.28 27.46 -0.14
CA ALA A 26 38.82 27.68 -0.13
C ALA A 26 37.90 26.58 -0.71
N ASP A 27 36.73 26.22 -0.16
CA ASP A 27 35.94 26.53 1.04
C ASP A 27 34.74 25.56 0.88
N GLY A 28 34.60 24.48 1.65
CA GLY A 28 33.91 24.46 2.94
C GLY A 28 32.80 23.37 2.89
N GLY A 29 32.79 22.45 3.87
CA GLY A 29 31.63 21.58 4.13
C GLY A 29 31.84 20.05 4.18
N GLU A 30 32.70 19.59 5.08
CA GLU A 30 32.63 18.38 5.94
C GLU A 30 31.36 17.49 5.79
N ALA A 31 31.42 16.25 5.32
CA ALA A 31 31.90 14.99 5.94
C ALA A 31 31.03 14.45 7.09
N ALA A 32 30.49 13.24 6.91
CA ALA A 32 30.63 12.12 7.86
C ALA A 32 29.93 10.86 7.32
N ALA A 33 30.72 9.80 7.13
CA ALA A 33 30.21 8.44 7.15
C ALA A 33 29.99 8.03 8.61
N GLY A 34 28.79 7.57 8.94
CA GLY A 34 28.45 6.98 10.24
C GLY A 34 27.31 5.99 10.03
N GLY A 35 27.64 4.70 10.07
CA GLY A 35 26.63 3.64 10.09
C GLY A 35 25.88 3.64 11.41
N GLY A 36 24.56 3.76 11.33
CA GLY A 36 23.61 3.58 12.42
C GLY A 36 22.25 3.46 11.76
N GLY A 37 21.59 2.32 11.93
CA GLY A 37 20.34 2.03 11.26
C GLY A 37 19.26 3.04 11.63
N ASP A 38 18.67 3.64 10.62
CA ASP A 38 17.31 4.13 10.66
C ASP A 38 16.71 3.78 9.31
N ASP A 39 15.51 3.21 9.36
CA ASP A 39 14.69 2.88 8.21
C ASP A 39 14.64 4.10 7.29
N ALA A 40 15.37 4.03 6.18
CA ALA A 40 15.19 4.96 5.07
C ALA A 40 13.80 4.68 4.50
N ALA A 41 12.79 5.26 5.15
CA ALA A 41 11.43 5.34 4.70
C ALA A 41 11.52 5.92 3.29
N ILE A 42 11.31 5.05 2.31
CA ILE A 42 11.23 5.43 0.90
C ILE A 42 10.06 6.40 0.82
N ASP A 43 10.38 7.69 0.69
CA ASP A 43 9.40 8.74 0.49
C ASP A 43 8.69 8.49 -0.86
N TRP A 44 7.44 8.04 -0.77
CA TRP A 44 6.57 7.78 -1.90
C TRP A 44 5.82 9.03 -2.38
N GLY A 45 6.20 10.22 -1.94
CA GLY A 45 5.69 11.49 -2.49
C GLY A 45 4.16 11.59 -2.50
N LEU A 46 3.51 10.97 -1.51
CA LEU A 46 2.08 11.15 -1.25
C LEU A 46 1.94 12.21 -0.17
N ASP A 47 2.09 13.48 -0.56
CA ASP A 47 1.53 14.57 0.22
C ASP A 47 0.04 14.64 -0.12
N LEU A 48 -0.75 13.80 0.55
CA LEU A 48 -2.17 14.07 0.73
C LEU A 48 -2.26 15.11 1.83
N GLY A 49 -2.04 16.37 1.44
CA GLY A 49 -2.27 17.51 2.31
C GLY A 49 -3.64 17.36 2.98
N ASP A 50 -3.59 17.43 4.30
CA ASP A 50 -4.69 17.49 5.25
C ASP A 50 -5.98 18.06 4.65
N ALA A 51 -6.90 17.14 4.32
CA ALA A 51 -8.30 17.43 4.16
C ALA A 51 -9.07 16.28 4.81
N GLY A 52 -9.02 16.25 6.13
CA GLY A 52 -9.86 15.39 6.97
C GLY A 52 -9.40 13.93 7.02
N ALA A 53 -9.17 13.44 8.23
CA ALA A 53 -8.84 12.05 8.51
C ALA A 53 -9.75 11.06 7.76
N GLY A 54 -9.13 10.14 7.00
CA GLY A 54 -9.84 9.11 6.25
C GLY A 54 -8.90 8.02 5.72
N ALA A 55 -8.26 7.29 6.63
CA ALA A 55 -7.57 6.03 6.34
C ALA A 55 -8.37 4.87 6.97
N GLY A 56 -8.62 3.74 6.33
CA GLY A 56 -8.28 3.29 4.99
C GLY A 56 -8.95 1.94 4.70
N ALA A 57 -9.13 1.61 3.43
CA ALA A 57 -9.55 0.28 3.01
C ALA A 57 -8.41 -0.36 2.20
N ALA A 58 -7.57 -1.13 2.89
CA ALA A 58 -6.90 -2.27 2.29
C ALA A 58 -7.92 -3.41 2.18
N GLY A 59 -8.02 -4.02 1.01
CA GLY A 59 -8.89 -5.16 0.77
C GLY A 59 -8.52 -6.35 1.66
N GLY A 60 -9.46 -6.75 2.50
CA GLY A 60 -9.49 -8.05 3.17
C GLY A 60 -10.92 -8.59 3.07
N ALA A 61 -11.08 -9.71 2.39
CA ALA A 61 -12.35 -10.43 2.36
C ALA A 61 -12.68 -10.94 3.77
N GLY A 62 -13.72 -10.38 4.37
CA GLY A 62 -14.26 -10.76 5.66
C GLY A 62 -15.44 -9.86 5.94
N ALA A 63 -16.58 -10.45 6.31
CA ALA A 63 -17.84 -9.75 6.54
C ALA A 63 -17.62 -8.51 7.42
N ALA A 64 -17.64 -7.34 6.80
CA ALA A 64 -17.57 -6.07 7.50
C ALA A 64 -18.99 -5.50 7.53
N GLU A 65 -19.49 -5.40 8.75
CA GLU A 65 -20.57 -4.49 9.14
C GLU A 65 -20.47 -3.20 8.31
N ALA A 66 -21.62 -2.72 7.82
CA ALA A 66 -21.68 -1.48 7.07
C ALA A 66 -21.19 -0.35 7.98
N ALA A 67 -19.90 -0.04 7.90
CA ALA A 67 -19.34 1.17 8.48
C ALA A 67 -20.11 2.32 7.84
N GLU A 68 -20.93 2.98 8.65
CA GLU A 68 -21.64 4.19 8.28
C GLU A 68 -20.57 5.23 7.94
N VAL A 69 -20.32 5.40 6.65
CA VAL A 69 -19.49 6.49 6.15
C VAL A 69 -20.32 7.74 6.29
N ASP A 70 -20.05 8.52 7.33
CA ASP A 70 -20.65 9.84 7.53
C ASP A 70 -20.03 10.80 6.52
N ILE A 71 -20.79 11.17 5.50
CA ILE A 71 -20.35 12.09 4.45
C ILE A 71 -20.84 13.49 4.81
N ASP A 72 -19.92 14.35 5.23
CA ASP A 72 -20.20 15.77 5.45
C ASP A 72 -20.38 16.50 4.10
N TRP A 73 -21.64 16.73 3.72
CA TRP A 73 -22.00 17.45 2.51
C TRP A 73 -21.76 18.96 2.60
N GLY A 74 -21.61 19.53 3.80
CA GLY A 74 -21.46 20.98 4.02
C GLY A 74 -20.13 21.53 3.53
N ALA A 75 -19.07 20.70 3.56
CA ALA A 75 -17.75 21.06 3.08
C ALA A 75 -17.66 21.28 1.55
N LEU A 76 -18.68 20.84 0.78
CA LEU A 76 -18.68 20.96 -0.68
C LEU A 76 -18.93 22.39 -1.16
N ASP A 77 -19.91 23.08 -0.58
CA ASP A 77 -20.39 24.37 -1.13
C ASP A 77 -19.48 25.55 -0.71
N GLY A 78 -18.52 25.35 0.20
CA GLY A 78 -17.62 26.39 0.71
C GLY A 78 -16.31 26.61 -0.09
N GLY A 79 -16.05 25.83 -1.15
CA GLY A 79 -14.71 25.71 -1.75
C GLY A 79 -14.46 26.35 -3.12
N GLY A 80 -15.43 27.04 -3.73
CA GLY A 80 -15.18 27.68 -5.02
C GLY A 80 -16.30 28.60 -5.44
N ASP A 81 -15.93 29.80 -5.91
CA ASP A 81 -16.80 30.80 -6.55
C ASP A 81 -18.01 30.19 -7.25
N ALA A 82 -19.14 30.17 -6.54
CA ALA A 82 -20.44 29.93 -7.11
C ALA A 82 -20.87 31.23 -7.82
N ALA A 83 -20.24 31.52 -8.96
CA ALA A 83 -20.82 32.40 -9.96
C ALA A 83 -21.96 31.65 -10.65
N GLY A 84 -23.09 31.56 -9.96
CA GLY A 84 -24.27 30.84 -10.42
C GLY A 84 -25.46 31.21 -9.55
N GLY A 85 -25.96 32.44 -9.69
CA GLY A 85 -27.25 32.84 -9.13
C GLY A 85 -28.35 31.97 -9.73
N GLY A 86 -28.69 30.91 -9.01
CA GLY A 86 -29.84 30.06 -9.27
C GLY A 86 -30.97 30.46 -8.34
N ASP A 87 -32.00 31.07 -8.93
CA ASP A 87 -33.32 31.36 -8.40
C ASP A 87 -33.80 30.33 -7.34
N GLU A 88 -33.84 30.74 -6.07
CA GLU A 88 -34.27 29.95 -4.90
C GLU A 88 -35.79 29.62 -4.89
N SER A 89 -36.50 29.89 -5.99
CA SER A 89 -37.96 29.93 -6.05
C SER A 89 -38.61 28.78 -6.84
N LYS A 90 -37.85 27.85 -7.40
CA LYS A 90 -38.42 26.70 -8.13
C LYS A 90 -38.43 25.46 -7.25
N GLU A 91 -39.64 24.95 -6.98
CA GLU A 91 -39.81 23.59 -6.48
C GLU A 91 -38.96 22.63 -7.33
N PRO A 92 -38.29 21.64 -6.72
CA PRO A 92 -37.46 20.70 -7.45
C PRO A 92 -38.35 19.75 -8.27
N ASP A 93 -38.78 20.21 -9.45
CA ASP A 93 -39.63 19.46 -10.39
C ASP A 93 -38.94 18.21 -10.96
N SER A 94 -37.67 17.97 -10.62
CA SER A 94 -36.93 16.78 -11.04
C SER A 94 -36.19 16.14 -9.87
N ALA A 95 -36.17 14.80 -9.83
CA ALA A 95 -35.42 14.02 -8.85
C ALA A 95 -33.92 14.37 -8.81
N ALA A 96 -33.38 14.93 -9.90
CA ALA A 96 -32.00 15.41 -9.96
C ALA A 96 -31.78 16.69 -9.14
N ALA A 97 -32.77 17.59 -9.05
CA ALA A 97 -32.70 18.85 -8.31
C ALA A 97 -32.54 18.63 -6.79
N LEU A 98 -33.09 17.53 -6.26
CA LEU A 98 -32.89 17.12 -4.86
C LEU A 98 -31.43 16.85 -4.52
N LEU A 99 -30.60 16.55 -5.53
CA LEU A 99 -29.19 16.24 -5.35
C LEU A 99 -28.26 17.40 -5.72
N GLU A 100 -28.77 18.58 -6.07
CA GLU A 100 -27.93 19.68 -6.57
C GLU A 100 -27.25 20.48 -5.47
N THR A 101 -27.95 20.79 -4.38
CA THR A 101 -27.43 21.61 -3.27
C THR A 101 -27.09 20.74 -2.07
N ALA A 102 -26.10 21.13 -1.25
CA ALA A 102 -25.78 20.39 -0.03
C ALA A 102 -26.97 20.32 0.94
N ALA A 103 -27.70 21.43 1.05
CA ALA A 103 -28.90 21.52 1.88
C ALA A 103 -30.00 20.53 1.45
N THR A 104 -30.31 20.43 0.16
CA THR A 104 -31.35 19.51 -0.34
C THR A 104 -30.94 18.05 -0.23
N ARG A 105 -29.64 17.75 -0.40
CA ARG A 105 -29.09 16.40 -0.15
C ARG A 105 -29.17 15.99 1.31
N ALA A 106 -28.81 16.89 2.23
CA ALA A 106 -28.89 16.64 3.66
C ALA A 106 -30.35 16.42 4.09
N ALA A 107 -31.26 17.29 3.66
CA ALA A 107 -32.70 17.12 3.93
C ALA A 107 -33.25 15.80 3.40
N LEU A 108 -32.87 15.40 2.18
CA LEU A 108 -33.26 14.08 1.64
C LEU A 108 -32.72 12.92 2.48
N LEU A 109 -31.48 13.02 2.98
CA LEU A 109 -30.87 11.99 3.81
C LEU A 109 -31.60 11.90 5.16
N ASP A 110 -31.88 13.04 5.79
CA ASP A 110 -32.65 13.12 7.03
C ASP A 110 -34.05 12.50 6.85
N ASP A 111 -34.79 12.88 5.80
CA ASP A 111 -36.09 12.31 5.48
C ASP A 111 -36.04 10.77 5.31
N LEU A 112 -34.98 10.26 4.65
CA LEU A 112 -34.78 8.82 4.47
C LEU A 112 -34.47 8.11 5.80
N LEU A 113 -33.70 8.73 6.69
CA LEU A 113 -33.39 8.17 8.00
C LEU A 113 -34.60 8.21 8.95
N GLU A 114 -35.39 9.28 8.91
CA GLU A 114 -36.65 9.37 9.63
C GLU A 114 -37.64 8.30 9.16
N LEU A 115 -37.80 8.16 7.84
CA LEU A 115 -38.67 7.13 7.25
C LEU A 115 -38.18 5.72 7.59
N ARG A 116 -36.88 5.49 7.59
CA ARG A 116 -36.26 4.23 8.02
C ARG A 116 -36.61 3.91 9.48
N ALA A 117 -36.46 4.88 10.38
CA ALA A 117 -36.80 4.72 11.79
C ALA A 117 -38.28 4.40 11.98
N PHE A 118 -39.16 5.14 11.29
CA PHE A 118 -40.59 4.90 11.29
C PHE A 118 -40.95 3.48 10.82
N LEU A 119 -40.41 3.04 9.68
CA LEU A 119 -40.73 1.72 9.11
C LEU A 119 -40.22 0.58 9.99
N ARG A 120 -39.05 0.74 10.63
CA ARG A 120 -38.53 -0.24 11.59
C ARG A 120 -39.40 -0.35 12.83
N GLN A 121 -39.81 0.78 13.40
CA GLN A 121 -40.74 0.79 14.52
C GLN A 121 -42.07 0.13 14.12
N ARG A 122 -42.59 0.47 12.94
CA ARG A 122 -43.84 -0.11 12.43
C ARG A 122 -43.76 -1.62 12.22
N ALA A 123 -42.62 -2.13 11.75
CA ALA A 123 -42.41 -3.57 11.60
C ALA A 123 -42.45 -4.28 12.97
N LEU A 124 -41.85 -3.69 14.01
CA LEU A 124 -41.90 -4.22 15.38
C LEU A 124 -43.34 -4.22 15.92
N ASP A 125 -44.08 -3.13 15.73
CA ASP A 125 -45.47 -3.03 16.19
C ASP A 125 -46.39 -4.05 15.48
N LEU A 126 -46.15 -4.34 14.20
CA LEU A 126 -46.92 -5.34 13.44
C LEU A 126 -46.54 -6.77 13.79
N ALA A 127 -45.28 -7.02 14.18
CA ALA A 127 -44.82 -8.31 14.66
C ALA A 127 -45.34 -8.61 16.08
N ASP A 128 -45.49 -7.58 16.92
CA ASP A 128 -46.04 -7.71 18.27
C ASP A 128 -47.58 -7.69 18.27
N THR A 129 -48.18 -8.82 17.91
CA THR A 129 -49.64 -9.00 17.96
C THR A 129 -50.21 -9.06 19.38
N SER A 130 -49.37 -9.08 20.42
CA SER A 130 -49.80 -9.26 21.80
C SER A 130 -50.28 -7.95 22.45
N ASN A 131 -49.84 -6.81 21.92
CA ASN A 131 -50.10 -5.50 22.50
C ASN A 131 -51.26 -4.78 21.78
N LEU A 132 -52.49 -5.04 22.24
CA LEU A 132 -53.71 -4.43 21.70
C LEU A 132 -53.69 -2.89 21.77
N ALA A 133 -52.96 -2.31 22.74
CA ALA A 133 -52.83 -0.85 22.84
C ALA A 133 -52.02 -0.26 21.67
N LEU A 134 -51.03 -0.99 21.15
CA LEU A 134 -50.30 -0.57 19.95
C LEU A 134 -51.19 -0.63 18.72
N GLN A 135 -52.11 -1.59 18.62
CA GLN A 135 -53.03 -1.69 17.48
C GLN A 135 -54.03 -0.53 17.44
N ASP A 136 -54.52 -0.11 18.61
CA ASP A 136 -55.50 0.98 18.74
C ASP A 136 -54.88 2.38 18.47
N GLN A 137 -53.58 2.56 18.72
CA GLN A 137 -52.87 3.83 18.42
C GLN A 137 -52.91 4.22 16.94
N TRP A 138 -53.09 3.26 16.03
CA TRP A 138 -53.14 3.52 14.59
C TRP A 138 -54.58 3.66 14.06
N ALA A 139 -55.60 3.62 14.91
CA ALA A 139 -57.01 3.69 14.49
C ALA A 139 -57.37 5.01 13.77
N ASP A 140 -56.69 6.10 14.10
CA ASP A 140 -56.84 7.42 13.46
C ASP A 140 -55.83 7.67 12.32
N ALA A 141 -54.90 6.74 12.08
CA ALA A 141 -53.89 6.89 11.04
C ALA A 141 -54.49 6.75 9.62
N PRO A 142 -53.86 7.32 8.58
CA PRO A 142 -54.30 7.12 7.20
C PRO A 142 -54.35 5.63 6.81
N THR A 143 -55.28 5.28 5.92
CA THR A 143 -55.46 3.89 5.45
C THR A 143 -54.20 3.31 4.81
N SER A 144 -53.34 4.16 4.24
CA SER A 144 -52.03 3.79 3.70
C SER A 144 -51.06 3.25 4.76
N VAL A 145 -51.25 3.59 6.04
CA VAL A 145 -50.43 3.11 7.17
C VAL A 145 -51.13 1.97 7.91
N GLN A 146 -52.47 2.01 8.00
CA GLN A 146 -53.27 0.99 8.67
C GLN A 146 -53.26 -0.35 7.93
N LYS A 147 -53.43 -0.35 6.60
CA LYS A 147 -53.61 -1.57 5.80
C LYS A 147 -52.29 -2.10 5.24
N GLN A 148 -51.26 -2.16 6.07
CA GLN A 148 -49.94 -2.67 5.69
C GLN A 148 -49.69 -4.03 6.32
N SER A 149 -49.14 -4.97 5.55
CA SER A 149 -48.62 -6.23 6.08
C SER A 149 -47.20 -6.04 6.60
N LEU A 150 -46.76 -6.91 7.52
CA LEU A 150 -45.38 -6.92 8.00
C LEU A 150 -44.39 -7.02 6.84
N GLU A 151 -44.63 -7.95 5.89
CA GLU A 151 -43.80 -8.14 4.71
C GLU A 151 -43.69 -6.88 3.83
N ALA A 152 -44.79 -6.14 3.65
CA ALA A 152 -44.78 -4.90 2.88
C ALA A 152 -43.96 -3.80 3.56
N VAL A 153 -44.06 -3.70 4.89
CA VAL A 153 -43.27 -2.73 5.68
C VAL A 153 -41.79 -3.08 5.67
N GLU A 154 -41.44 -4.36 5.83
CA GLU A 154 -40.05 -4.83 5.73
C GLU A 154 -39.47 -4.60 4.33
N ALA A 155 -40.24 -4.86 3.28
CA ALA A 155 -39.83 -4.58 1.90
C ALA A 155 -39.60 -3.09 1.65
N ALA A 156 -40.47 -2.23 2.20
CA ALA A 156 -40.32 -0.78 2.14
C ALA A 156 -39.08 -0.31 2.93
N ALA A 157 -38.86 -0.84 4.14
CA ALA A 157 -37.67 -0.53 4.93
C ALA A 157 -36.39 -0.90 4.19
N ALA A 158 -36.35 -2.08 3.56
CA ALA A 158 -35.23 -2.51 2.74
C ALA A 158 -35.02 -1.61 1.51
N ALA A 159 -36.09 -1.07 0.91
CA ALA A 159 -35.99 -0.11 -0.19
C ALA A 159 -35.42 1.23 0.27
N VAL A 160 -35.82 1.72 1.44
CA VAL A 160 -35.30 2.94 2.06
C VAL A 160 -33.82 2.77 2.44
N ASP A 161 -33.43 1.62 3.01
CA ASP A 161 -32.03 1.29 3.29
C ASP A 161 -31.17 1.34 2.01
N ARG A 162 -31.68 0.81 0.89
CA ARG A 162 -31.01 0.90 -0.43
C ARG A 162 -30.94 2.34 -0.95
N ALA A 163 -31.98 3.14 -0.74
CA ALA A 163 -31.98 4.54 -1.16
C ALA A 163 -30.96 5.35 -0.33
N ALA A 164 -30.99 5.23 0.99
CA ALA A 164 -30.07 5.92 1.90
C ALA A 164 -28.61 5.59 1.56
N THR A 165 -28.28 4.30 1.39
CA THR A 165 -26.93 3.86 0.99
C THR A 165 -26.50 4.35 -0.39
N SER A 166 -27.44 4.52 -1.32
CA SER A 166 -27.13 5.08 -2.65
C SER A 166 -26.80 6.57 -2.58
N VAL A 167 -27.54 7.32 -1.74
CA VAL A 167 -27.35 8.76 -1.52
C VAL A 167 -26.07 9.03 -0.73
N SER A 168 -25.76 8.21 0.27
CA SER A 168 -24.49 8.28 1.02
C SER A 168 -23.33 7.55 0.36
N SER A 169 -23.45 7.17 -0.92
CA SER A 169 -22.35 6.47 -1.58
C SER A 169 -21.18 7.42 -1.91
N PRO A 170 -19.92 7.02 -1.66
CA PRO A 170 -18.76 7.82 -2.05
C PRO A 170 -18.71 8.12 -3.55
N ARG A 171 -19.30 7.22 -4.34
CA ARG A 171 -19.43 7.38 -5.79
C ARG A 171 -20.37 8.53 -6.15
N LEU A 172 -21.50 8.69 -5.46
CA LEU A 172 -22.39 9.82 -5.67
C LEU A 172 -21.68 11.12 -5.27
N PHE A 173 -21.00 11.13 -4.12
CA PHE A 173 -20.20 12.28 -3.69
C PHE A 173 -19.19 12.71 -4.76
N GLN A 174 -18.41 11.78 -5.30
CA GLN A 174 -17.46 12.05 -6.39
C GLN A 174 -18.14 12.58 -7.65
N LEU A 175 -19.29 12.02 -8.05
CA LEU A 175 -20.05 12.51 -9.20
C LEU A 175 -20.56 13.94 -8.98
N VAL A 176 -21.02 14.25 -7.76
CA VAL A 176 -21.43 15.59 -7.37
C VAL A 176 -20.22 16.54 -7.40
N MET A 177 -19.04 16.14 -6.89
CA MET A 177 -17.80 16.94 -6.99
C MET A 177 -17.43 17.26 -8.44
N ILE A 178 -17.51 16.24 -9.31
CA ILE A 178 -17.19 16.38 -10.73
C ILE A 178 -18.18 17.32 -11.42
N LYS A 179 -19.47 17.26 -11.06
CA LYS A 179 -20.51 18.17 -11.57
C LYS A 179 -20.33 19.59 -11.03
N ALA A 180 -20.03 19.74 -9.73
CA ALA A 180 -19.98 21.01 -9.03
C ALA A 180 -18.74 21.85 -9.38
N GLY A 181 -17.62 21.24 -9.79
CA GLY A 181 -16.41 22.02 -10.06
C GLY A 181 -15.37 21.37 -10.96
N GLY A 182 -14.89 22.13 -11.94
CA GLY A 182 -13.77 21.76 -12.81
C GLY A 182 -12.45 21.55 -12.06
N ARG A 183 -12.21 22.27 -10.95
CA ARG A 183 -10.97 22.11 -10.16
C ARG A 183 -10.81 20.71 -9.56
N TYR A 184 -11.91 20.09 -9.09
CA TYR A 184 -11.86 18.72 -8.59
C TYR A 184 -11.54 17.74 -9.73
N LEU A 185 -12.18 17.93 -10.88
CA LEU A 185 -11.91 17.15 -12.09
C LEU A 185 -10.44 17.29 -12.54
N ASP A 186 -9.87 18.49 -12.49
CA ASP A 186 -8.47 18.75 -12.86
C ASP A 186 -7.50 18.04 -11.90
N ARG A 187 -7.74 18.13 -10.58
CA ARG A 187 -6.95 17.38 -9.57
C ARG A 187 -7.07 15.87 -9.79
N LEU A 188 -8.27 15.38 -10.10
CA LEU A 188 -8.51 13.98 -10.38
C LEU A 188 -7.77 13.53 -11.66
N ALA A 189 -7.79 14.35 -12.71
CA ALA A 189 -7.03 14.09 -13.94
C ALA A 189 -5.50 14.07 -13.69
N ALA A 190 -4.99 15.00 -12.87
CA ALA A 190 -3.59 15.05 -12.47
C ALA A 190 -3.17 13.84 -11.60
N SER A 191 -4.05 13.36 -10.72
CA SER A 191 -3.76 12.16 -9.93
C SER A 191 -3.73 10.90 -10.80
N PHE A 192 -4.64 10.78 -11.78
CA PHE A 192 -4.63 9.70 -12.76
C PHE A 192 -3.39 9.72 -13.64
N SER A 193 -2.95 10.90 -14.10
CA SER A 193 -1.73 11.02 -14.92
C SER A 193 -0.48 10.62 -14.13
N THR A 194 -0.39 11.06 -12.86
CA THR A 194 0.70 10.69 -11.94
C THR A 194 0.70 9.18 -11.68
N ARG A 195 -0.45 8.58 -11.37
CA ARG A 195 -0.57 7.13 -11.14
C ARG A 195 -0.25 6.32 -12.40
N LYS A 196 -0.64 6.80 -13.58
CA LYS A 196 -0.27 6.18 -14.86
C LYS A 196 1.26 6.20 -15.07
N ALA A 197 1.92 7.31 -14.77
CA ALA A 197 3.38 7.42 -14.83
C ALA A 197 4.07 6.48 -13.84
N GLN A 198 3.56 6.37 -12.61
CA GLN A 198 4.05 5.42 -11.60
C GLN A 198 3.93 3.96 -12.08
N VAL A 199 2.79 3.57 -12.65
CA VAL A 199 2.59 2.23 -13.21
C VAL A 199 3.59 1.95 -14.34
N ALA A 200 3.85 2.92 -15.22
CA ALA A 200 4.86 2.77 -16.27
C ALA A 200 6.27 2.55 -15.69
N LYS A 201 6.65 3.34 -14.68
CA LYS A 201 7.95 3.19 -13.97
C LYS A 201 8.08 1.84 -13.28
N LEU A 202 7.04 1.35 -12.62
CA LEU A 202 7.04 0.04 -11.97
C LEU A 202 7.17 -1.09 -12.99
N ARG A 203 6.49 -0.99 -14.13
CA ARG A 203 6.63 -1.98 -15.22
C ARG A 203 8.06 -2.05 -15.75
N ALA A 204 8.71 -0.91 -15.97
CA ALA A 204 10.11 -0.86 -16.38
C ALA A 204 11.03 -1.51 -15.33
N ARG A 205 10.81 -1.23 -14.03
CA ARG A 205 11.59 -1.86 -12.96
C ARG A 205 11.42 -3.38 -12.91
N VAL A 206 10.20 -3.87 -13.14
CA VAL A 206 9.94 -5.33 -13.19
C VAL A 206 10.70 -5.97 -14.34
N THR A 207 10.77 -5.33 -15.51
CA THR A 207 11.55 -5.85 -16.64
C THR A 207 13.06 -5.83 -16.34
N ASP A 208 13.56 -4.76 -15.72
CA ASP A 208 14.98 -4.63 -15.37
C ASP A 208 15.40 -5.68 -14.32
N LEU A 209 14.59 -5.87 -13.28
CA LEU A 209 14.80 -6.91 -12.27
C LEU A 209 14.75 -8.31 -12.88
N GLY A 210 13.86 -8.54 -13.86
CA GLY A 210 13.83 -9.78 -14.64
C GLY A 210 15.15 -10.03 -15.37
N GLY A 211 15.72 -8.99 -16.01
CA GLY A 211 17.04 -9.05 -16.64
C GLY A 211 18.14 -9.39 -15.64
N HIS A 212 18.21 -8.66 -14.53
CA HIS A 212 19.21 -8.91 -13.49
C HIS A 212 19.08 -10.30 -12.84
N ALA A 213 17.86 -10.82 -12.67
CA ALA A 213 17.64 -12.17 -12.18
C ALA A 213 18.22 -13.24 -13.13
N VAL A 214 18.08 -13.03 -14.44
CA VAL A 214 18.66 -13.92 -15.45
C VAL A 214 20.19 -13.83 -15.45
N GLU A 215 20.75 -12.62 -15.42
CA GLU A 215 22.20 -12.38 -15.37
C GLU A 215 22.84 -13.00 -14.13
N THR A 216 22.27 -12.75 -12.95
CA THR A 216 22.77 -13.31 -11.68
C THR A 216 22.66 -14.83 -11.66
N ARG A 217 21.59 -15.42 -12.21
CA ARG A 217 21.47 -16.87 -12.35
C ARG A 217 22.54 -17.44 -13.28
N ALA A 218 22.83 -16.77 -14.40
CA ALA A 218 23.90 -17.19 -15.32
C ALA A 218 25.29 -17.07 -14.66
N ALA A 219 25.56 -15.98 -13.95
CA ALA A 219 26.80 -15.79 -13.22
C ALA A 219 26.98 -16.84 -12.11
N MET A 220 25.90 -17.16 -11.38
CA MET A 220 25.89 -18.21 -10.36
C MET A 220 26.17 -19.58 -10.97
N ALA A 221 25.55 -19.93 -12.10
CA ALA A 221 25.82 -21.19 -12.80
C ALA A 221 27.30 -21.32 -13.19
N LYS A 222 27.91 -20.26 -13.73
CA LYS A 222 29.34 -20.23 -14.08
C LYS A 222 30.25 -20.35 -12.85
N ALA A 223 29.88 -19.72 -11.74
CA ALA A 223 30.63 -19.82 -10.49
C ALA A 223 30.59 -21.25 -9.92
N LEU A 224 29.43 -21.91 -9.96
CA LEU A 224 29.27 -23.30 -9.53
C LEU A 224 30.09 -24.28 -10.38
N GLU A 225 30.17 -24.05 -11.69
CA GLU A 225 31.02 -24.87 -12.58
C GLU A 225 32.50 -24.75 -12.22
N ARG A 226 33.01 -23.52 -12.07
CA ARG A 226 34.39 -23.30 -11.60
C ARG A 226 34.65 -23.89 -10.22
N GLN A 227 33.66 -23.83 -9.32
CA GLN A 227 33.79 -24.43 -7.99
C GLN A 227 33.97 -25.94 -8.10
N ARG A 228 33.23 -26.62 -8.98
CA ARG A 228 33.39 -28.07 -9.23
C ARG A 228 34.78 -28.40 -9.78
N GLU A 229 35.25 -27.65 -10.76
CA GLU A 229 36.61 -27.81 -11.31
C GLU A 229 37.68 -27.68 -10.22
N LEU A 230 37.56 -26.67 -9.34
CA LEU A 230 38.48 -26.48 -8.22
C LEU A 230 38.40 -27.62 -7.19
N VAL A 231 37.21 -28.16 -6.93
CA VAL A 231 37.04 -29.34 -6.07
C VAL A 231 37.75 -30.55 -6.68
N ASP A 232 37.66 -30.76 -7.99
CA ASP A 232 38.33 -31.87 -8.66
C ASP A 232 39.86 -31.70 -8.64
N VAL A 233 40.36 -30.49 -8.90
CA VAL A 233 41.80 -30.18 -8.83
C VAL A 233 42.34 -30.37 -7.41
N THR A 234 41.60 -29.94 -6.38
CA THR A 234 42.02 -30.11 -4.98
C THR A 234 42.01 -31.57 -4.54
N LYS A 235 41.04 -32.38 -5.00
CA LYS A 235 41.02 -33.84 -4.79
C LYS A 235 42.22 -34.53 -5.46
N ALA A 236 42.55 -34.13 -6.69
CA ALA A 236 43.72 -34.65 -7.41
C ALA A 236 45.04 -34.27 -6.71
N LEU A 237 45.18 -33.02 -6.28
CA LEU A 237 46.34 -32.55 -5.53
C LEU A 237 46.50 -33.30 -4.21
N LYS A 238 45.40 -33.50 -3.47
CA LYS A 238 45.39 -34.30 -2.24
C LYS A 238 45.93 -35.71 -2.50
N ALA A 239 45.43 -36.40 -3.52
CA ALA A 239 45.88 -37.74 -3.87
C ALA A 239 47.38 -37.77 -4.23
N GLY A 240 47.87 -36.77 -4.96
CA GLY A 240 49.29 -36.62 -5.28
C GLY A 240 50.18 -36.44 -4.04
N VAL A 241 49.77 -35.57 -3.11
CA VAL A 241 50.51 -35.32 -1.86
C VAL A 241 50.50 -36.57 -0.97
N GLU A 242 49.37 -37.26 -0.84
CA GLU A 242 49.29 -38.52 -0.08
C GLU A 242 50.19 -39.60 -0.68
N ALA A 243 50.30 -39.68 -2.01
CA ALA A 243 51.19 -40.62 -2.69
C ALA A 243 52.68 -40.32 -2.41
N GLU A 244 53.09 -39.06 -2.47
CA GLU A 244 54.48 -38.66 -2.15
C GLU A 244 54.81 -38.85 -0.66
N LEU A 245 53.88 -38.50 0.25
CA LEU A 245 54.05 -38.75 1.68
C LEU A 245 54.11 -40.26 1.99
N ALA A 246 53.30 -41.09 1.31
CA ALA A 246 53.37 -42.54 1.48
C ALA A 246 54.73 -43.12 1.08
N LYS A 247 55.41 -42.56 0.07
CA LYS A 247 56.78 -42.96 -0.30
C LYS A 247 57.79 -42.59 0.80
N LEU A 248 57.68 -41.38 1.36
CA LEU A 248 58.58 -40.91 2.43
C LEU A 248 58.43 -41.70 3.73
N TYR A 249 57.20 -42.14 4.06
CA TYR A 249 56.91 -42.91 5.28
C TYR A 249 56.83 -44.43 5.07
N ALA A 250 57.23 -44.95 3.90
CA ALA A 250 57.19 -46.37 3.57
C ALA A 250 57.98 -47.26 4.55
N SER A 251 59.06 -46.74 5.14
CA SER A 251 59.87 -47.45 6.14
C SER A 251 59.16 -47.67 7.49
N ARG A 252 58.02 -47.01 7.73
CA ARG A 252 57.27 -47.09 8.99
C ARG A 252 55.92 -47.81 8.86
N ASN A 253 55.59 -48.36 7.68
CA ASN A 253 54.28 -48.99 7.39
C ASN A 253 53.05 -48.09 7.68
N ILE A 254 53.20 -46.76 7.61
CA ILE A 254 52.11 -45.80 7.84
C ILE A 254 51.63 -45.24 6.49
N ARG A 255 50.31 -45.26 6.24
CA ARG A 255 49.70 -44.53 5.11
C ARG A 255 49.17 -43.18 5.63
N PRO A 256 49.83 -42.05 5.32
CA PRO A 256 49.34 -40.74 5.73
C PRO A 256 48.08 -40.39 4.95
N VAL A 257 47.00 -40.07 5.68
CA VAL A 257 45.73 -39.60 5.12
C VAL A 257 45.56 -38.14 5.54
N ILE A 258 45.36 -37.26 4.57
CA ILE A 258 45.08 -35.85 4.84
C ILE A 258 43.61 -35.75 5.27
N VAL A 259 43.41 -35.39 6.54
CA VAL A 259 42.09 -35.23 7.17
C VAL A 259 41.72 -33.75 7.17
N GLY A 260 40.49 -33.42 6.77
CA GLY A 260 40.00 -32.04 6.78
C GLY A 260 38.72 -31.88 5.95
N ALA A 261 38.25 -30.63 5.83
CA ALA A 261 37.02 -30.28 5.12
C ALA A 261 36.99 -30.73 3.65
N ILE A 262 38.15 -30.99 3.04
CA ILE A 262 38.29 -31.52 1.67
C ILE A 262 37.63 -32.90 1.51
N ASN A 263 37.49 -33.67 2.61
CA ASN A 263 36.80 -34.98 2.60
C ASN A 263 35.27 -34.86 2.60
N THR A 264 34.75 -33.66 2.88
CA THR A 264 33.32 -33.36 2.94
C THR A 264 32.86 -32.45 1.79
N LEU A 265 33.76 -32.11 0.84
CA LEU A 265 33.51 -31.28 -0.35
C LEU A 265 33.09 -32.10 -1.58
#